data_AF-A0A239WI33-F1
#
_entry.id   AF-A0A239WI33-F1
#
_cell.length_a   1.000
_cell.length_b   1.000
_cell.length_c   1.000
_cell.angle_alpha   90.00
_cell.angle_beta   90.00
_cell.angle_gamma   90.00
#
_symmetry.space_group_name_H-M   'P 1'
#
loop_
_entity.id
_entity.type
_entity.pdbx_description
1 polymer ?
#
loop_
_entity_poly.entity_id
_entity_poly.type
_entity_poly.pdbx_seq_one_letter_code
_entity_poly.pdbx_strand_id
1 'polypeptide(L)'
;MTKKTFFLLSFLYVLNISAQQNYEWLKIKKYKVATLSDGLKETSGLKFAGEKLYSFNDGGNTSEIFELDKSTGSIINKINTGLTNTDWEALTSDETHFYIGDFGNNWGIRKDLKIYKIPHSSPTYPATAEIISFQYPEQKEFIGKPHNNNWDAESLIYKDGKLHIFTKEWQSYQTAHYRLSSTSSEEIQNAEKLEAYNLGYLATDASYFKNKLYIIGYTRKMEVFLTVFKEDQDGKFFTQKPQKYYLGQTSKLGQIEGIAVNDDGMYISGEAFKFKIFNAKPSFYFIPTDKLPWVSP
;
A
#
# COMPACT_ATOMS: atom_id res chain seq x y z
N MET A 1 -27.20 19.65 -70.14
CA MET A 1 -27.09 18.66 -69.04
C MET A 1 -25.77 18.88 -68.33
N THR A 2 -25.80 19.49 -67.15
CA THR A 2 -24.63 19.56 -66.26
C THR A 2 -25.15 19.65 -64.83
N LYS A 3 -24.90 18.58 -64.07
CA LYS A 3 -25.45 18.33 -62.73
C LYS A 3 -24.87 19.33 -61.72
N LYS A 4 -25.73 19.95 -60.93
CA LYS A 4 -25.35 20.67 -59.70
C LYS A 4 -25.05 19.62 -58.62
N THR A 5 -23.81 19.56 -58.16
CA THR A 5 -23.43 18.71 -57.02
C THR A 5 -23.55 19.54 -55.75
N PHE A 6 -24.56 19.24 -54.94
CA PHE A 6 -24.71 19.76 -53.57
C PHE A 6 -23.68 19.05 -52.68
N PHE A 7 -22.72 19.80 -52.13
CA PHE A 7 -21.86 19.29 -51.07
C PHE A 7 -22.60 19.47 -49.73
N LEU A 8 -23.14 18.37 -49.20
CA LEU A 8 -23.74 18.36 -47.88
C LEU A 8 -22.63 18.16 -46.84
N LEU A 9 -22.44 19.15 -45.95
CA LEU A 9 -21.57 19.05 -44.78
C LEU A 9 -22.07 17.94 -43.85
N SER A 10 -21.23 16.93 -43.57
CA SER A 10 -21.38 16.07 -42.40
C SER A 10 -20.37 16.49 -41.34
N PHE A 11 -20.78 17.34 -40.40
CA PHE A 11 -20.03 17.67 -39.20
C PHE A 11 -20.19 16.48 -38.22
N LEU A 12 -19.22 15.56 -38.21
CA LEU A 12 -19.15 14.49 -37.21
C LEU A 12 -18.84 15.14 -35.85
N TYR A 13 -19.88 15.31 -35.03
CA TYR A 13 -19.72 15.55 -33.60
C TYR A 13 -19.10 14.29 -32.97
N VAL A 14 -17.78 14.28 -32.83
CA VAL A 14 -17.10 13.32 -31.95
C VAL A 14 -17.47 13.72 -30.52
N LEU A 15 -18.44 13.02 -29.95
CA LEU A 15 -18.70 13.03 -28.52
C LEU A 15 -17.42 12.53 -27.84
N ASN A 16 -16.61 13.47 -27.35
CA ASN A 16 -15.58 13.16 -26.38
C ASN A 16 -16.30 12.67 -25.13
N ILE A 17 -16.47 11.35 -25.00
CA ILE A 17 -16.69 10.73 -23.70
C ILE A 17 -15.37 10.86 -22.97
N SER A 18 -15.10 12.04 -22.43
CA SER A 18 -14.15 12.18 -21.35
C SER A 18 -14.69 11.29 -20.23
N ALA A 19 -14.05 10.14 -20.00
CA ALA A 19 -14.26 9.37 -18.80
C ALA A 19 -14.00 10.32 -17.63
N GLN A 20 -15.06 10.91 -17.09
CA GLN A 20 -14.99 11.83 -15.98
C GLN A 20 -14.32 11.06 -14.84
N GLN A 21 -13.14 11.52 -14.44
CA GLN A 21 -12.42 10.97 -13.30
C GLN A 21 -13.30 11.22 -12.07
N ASN A 22 -14.13 10.24 -11.74
CA ASN A 22 -15.03 10.29 -10.59
C ASN A 22 -14.23 9.94 -9.34
N TYR A 23 -13.44 10.91 -8.88
CA TYR A 23 -12.84 10.89 -7.55
C TYR A 23 -13.36 12.10 -6.75
N GLU A 24 -13.42 11.94 -5.44
CA GLU A 24 -13.73 13.03 -4.52
C GLU A 24 -12.45 13.60 -3.91
N TRP A 25 -12.51 14.83 -3.38
CA TRP A 25 -11.36 15.42 -2.72
C TRP A 25 -11.38 15.11 -1.22
N LEU A 26 -10.32 14.48 -0.72
CA LEU A 26 -10.06 14.35 0.72
C LEU A 26 -8.78 15.12 1.04
N LYS A 27 -8.91 16.40 1.37
CA LYS A 27 -7.76 17.30 1.60
C LYS A 27 -7.05 16.96 2.91
N ILE A 28 -6.10 16.02 2.89
CA ILE A 28 -5.47 15.51 4.13
C ILE A 28 -4.52 16.50 4.80
N LYS A 29 -4.04 17.51 4.07
CA LYS A 29 -3.03 18.46 4.59
C LYS A 29 -3.44 19.16 5.90
N LYS A 30 -4.72 19.45 6.09
CA LYS A 30 -5.25 20.09 7.32
C LYS A 30 -5.24 19.16 8.54
N TYR A 31 -5.01 17.87 8.34
CA TYR A 31 -4.94 16.82 9.36
C TYR A 31 -3.50 16.42 9.69
N LYS A 32 -2.50 17.22 9.26
CA LYS A 32 -1.11 16.96 9.61
C LYS A 32 -0.93 17.11 11.12
N VAL A 33 -0.48 16.05 11.77
CA VAL A 33 -0.18 16.00 13.20
C VAL A 33 1.27 16.41 13.44
N ALA A 34 2.19 15.78 12.71
CA ALA A 34 3.62 15.94 12.95
C ALA A 34 4.46 15.77 11.69
N THR A 35 5.74 16.11 11.85
CA THR A 35 6.81 15.65 10.98
C THR A 35 7.49 14.49 11.71
N LEU A 36 7.63 13.34 11.06
CA LEU A 36 8.24 12.16 11.67
C LEU A 36 9.73 12.43 11.95
N SER A 37 10.27 11.72 12.95
CA SER A 37 11.68 11.84 13.32
C SER A 37 12.59 11.26 12.22
N ASP A 38 13.86 11.62 12.24
CA ASP A 38 14.85 11.12 11.27
C ASP A 38 15.04 9.58 11.34
N GLY A 39 14.63 8.94 12.44
CA GLY A 39 14.62 7.48 12.57
C GLY A 39 13.56 6.79 11.71
N LEU A 40 12.60 7.53 11.14
CA LEU A 40 11.53 7.05 10.25
C LEU A 40 11.52 7.81 8.92
N LYS A 41 12.72 8.16 8.44
CA LYS A 41 12.86 8.97 7.23
C LYS A 41 12.40 8.22 5.97
N GLU A 42 12.52 6.89 5.97
CA GLU A 42 12.21 5.97 4.87
C GLU A 42 11.07 5.03 5.30
N THR A 43 10.06 5.60 5.98
CA THR A 43 8.88 4.87 6.47
C THR A 43 8.08 4.28 5.30
N SER A 44 7.83 2.96 5.34
CA SER A 44 7.17 2.21 4.25
C SER A 44 5.85 1.57 4.64
N GLY A 45 5.28 1.97 5.77
CA GLY A 45 3.99 1.45 6.17
C GLY A 45 3.55 1.88 7.56
N LEU A 46 2.25 1.81 7.79
CA LEU A 46 1.64 1.94 9.11
C LEU A 46 0.72 0.76 9.40
N LYS A 47 0.79 0.19 10.60
CA LYS A 47 -0.06 -0.94 10.98
C LYS A 47 -0.45 -0.91 12.44
N PHE A 48 -1.68 -1.35 12.70
CA PHE A 48 -2.13 -1.65 14.05
C PHE A 48 -1.76 -3.08 14.42
N ALA A 49 -1.23 -3.26 15.62
CA ALA A 49 -1.25 -4.56 16.32
C ALA A 49 -1.94 -4.34 17.67
N GLY A 50 -3.19 -4.81 17.75
CA GLY A 50 -4.12 -4.34 18.78
C GLY A 50 -4.32 -2.82 18.69
N GLU A 51 -4.22 -2.13 19.82
CA GLU A 51 -4.42 -0.67 19.92
C GLU A 51 -3.18 0.16 19.58
N LYS A 52 -2.04 -0.51 19.37
CA LYS A 52 -0.74 0.12 19.16
C LYS A 52 -0.46 0.31 17.67
N LEU A 53 0.08 1.47 17.34
CA LEU A 53 0.45 1.83 15.98
C LEU A 53 1.94 1.58 15.76
N TYR A 54 2.29 0.93 14.66
CA TYR A 54 3.65 0.57 14.31
C TYR A 54 4.02 1.07 12.91
N SER A 55 5.31 1.34 12.71
CA SER A 55 5.95 1.63 11.43
C SER A 55 7.27 0.86 11.31
N PHE A 56 7.81 0.78 10.11
CA PHE A 56 9.14 0.26 9.80
C PHE A 56 9.74 1.09 8.65
N ASN A 57 11.03 0.93 8.36
CA ASN A 57 11.69 1.54 7.20
C ASN A 57 11.91 0.48 6.09
N ASP A 58 12.01 0.93 4.83
CA ASP A 58 12.25 0.09 3.64
C ASP A 58 13.58 -0.70 3.63
N GLY A 59 13.80 -1.45 2.55
CA GLY A 59 15.02 -2.17 2.22
C GLY A 59 16.32 -1.38 2.38
N GLY A 60 17.35 -2.02 2.95
CA GLY A 60 18.66 -1.40 3.14
C GLY A 60 18.82 -0.62 4.46
N ASN A 61 17.74 -0.47 5.22
CA ASN A 61 17.75 0.08 6.58
C ASN A 61 17.90 -0.98 7.68
N THR A 62 17.97 -0.52 8.93
CA THR A 62 17.92 -1.39 10.11
C THR A 62 16.60 -2.17 10.16
N SER A 63 16.64 -3.42 10.64
CA SER A 63 15.48 -4.29 10.81
C SER A 63 14.74 -4.00 12.12
N GLU A 64 14.34 -2.75 12.29
CA GLU A 64 13.61 -2.24 13.45
C GLU A 64 12.12 -2.07 13.14
N ILE A 65 11.26 -2.42 14.11
CA ILE A 65 9.85 -2.02 14.13
C ILE A 65 9.67 -0.94 15.18
N PHE A 66 9.05 0.16 14.82
CA PHE A 66 8.88 1.35 15.65
C PHE A 66 7.44 1.47 16.13
N GLU A 67 7.24 1.49 17.45
CA GLU A 67 5.93 1.84 18.04
C GLU A 67 5.79 3.36 18.06
N LEU A 68 4.65 3.85 17.60
CA LEU A 68 4.34 5.26 17.47
C LEU A 68 3.28 5.70 18.49
N ASP A 69 3.51 6.87 19.07
CA ASP A 69 2.44 7.60 19.74
C ASP A 69 1.43 8.12 18.70
N LYS A 70 0.18 7.65 18.78
CA LYS A 70 -0.89 7.98 17.82
C LYS A 70 -1.20 9.49 17.75
N SER A 71 -0.96 10.22 18.83
CA SER A 71 -1.32 11.64 18.94
C SER A 71 -0.22 12.60 18.45
N THR A 72 1.03 12.15 18.46
CA THR A 72 2.20 12.98 18.13
C THR A 72 3.01 12.43 16.96
N GLY A 73 2.84 11.16 16.57
CA GLY A 73 3.69 10.47 15.59
C GLY A 73 5.12 10.21 16.09
N SER A 74 5.39 10.40 17.38
CA SER A 74 6.71 10.18 17.97
C SER A 74 7.00 8.70 18.17
N ILE A 75 8.25 8.29 17.99
CA ILE A 75 8.69 6.93 18.33
C ILE A 75 8.72 6.81 19.85
N ILE A 76 7.93 5.88 20.40
CA ILE A 76 7.86 5.62 21.86
C ILE A 76 8.50 4.30 22.25
N ASN A 77 8.68 3.38 21.30
CA ASN A 77 9.40 2.13 21.52
C ASN A 77 10.04 1.65 20.21
N LYS A 78 11.08 0.82 20.33
CA LYS A 78 11.79 0.20 19.21
C LYS A 78 11.97 -1.29 19.46
N ILE A 79 11.62 -2.10 18.47
CA ILE A 79 11.80 -3.55 18.47
C ILE A 79 12.90 -3.88 17.48
N ASN A 80 14.09 -4.23 17.99
CA ASN A 80 15.19 -4.71 17.17
C ASN A 80 14.97 -6.18 16.81
N THR A 81 14.63 -6.46 15.57
CA THR A 81 14.34 -7.85 15.15
C THR A 81 15.59 -8.66 14.85
N GLY A 82 16.71 -8.00 14.49
CA GLY A 82 17.94 -8.68 14.07
C GLY A 82 17.79 -9.52 12.79
N LEU A 83 16.66 -9.38 12.09
CA LEU A 83 16.38 -10.05 10.84
C LEU A 83 17.13 -9.36 9.69
N THR A 84 17.26 -10.06 8.57
CA THR A 84 17.77 -9.46 7.33
C THR A 84 16.67 -8.65 6.67
N ASN A 85 16.94 -7.37 6.40
CA ASN A 85 16.08 -6.51 5.61
C ASN A 85 16.63 -6.44 4.17
N THR A 86 16.22 -7.39 3.32
CA THR A 86 16.62 -7.40 1.91
C THR A 86 15.85 -6.32 1.15
N ASP A 87 14.52 -6.38 1.23
CA ASP A 87 13.60 -5.39 0.68
C ASP A 87 12.26 -5.47 1.45
N TRP A 88 12.26 -4.98 2.70
CA TRP A 88 11.06 -4.93 3.53
C TRP A 88 10.09 -3.89 3.00
N GLU A 89 8.87 -4.31 2.68
CA GLU A 89 7.86 -3.43 2.08
C GLU A 89 6.52 -3.47 2.79
N ALA A 90 6.32 -4.39 3.74
CA ALA A 90 5.04 -4.46 4.45
C ALA A 90 5.17 -5.01 5.87
N LEU A 91 4.22 -4.63 6.71
CA LEU A 91 3.99 -5.17 8.04
C LEU A 91 2.50 -5.54 8.15
N THR A 92 2.14 -6.51 8.97
CA THR A 92 0.78 -6.70 9.52
C THR A 92 0.92 -7.52 10.81
N SER A 93 -0.17 -7.78 11.51
CA SER A 93 -0.15 -8.65 12.69
C SER A 93 -1.42 -9.48 12.82
N ASP A 94 -1.31 -10.59 13.54
CA ASP A 94 -2.45 -11.22 14.20
C ASP A 94 -2.48 -10.83 15.69
N GLU A 95 -3.13 -11.61 16.56
CA GLU A 95 -3.19 -11.34 18.00
C GLU A 95 -1.84 -11.57 18.72
N THR A 96 -0.95 -12.34 18.13
CA THR A 96 0.23 -12.93 18.77
C THR A 96 1.53 -12.71 17.99
N HIS A 97 1.46 -12.45 16.69
CA HIS A 97 2.61 -12.34 15.79
C HIS A 97 2.54 -11.12 14.87
N PHE A 98 3.71 -10.55 14.60
CA PHE A 98 3.94 -9.70 13.45
C PHE A 98 4.29 -10.55 12.22
N TYR A 99 3.88 -10.04 11.06
CA TYR A 99 4.21 -10.56 9.74
C TYR A 99 4.87 -9.46 8.94
N ILE A 100 6.10 -9.68 8.48
CA ILE A 100 6.95 -8.68 7.82
C ILE A 100 7.26 -9.17 6.41
N GLY A 101 6.81 -8.42 5.41
CA GLY A 101 7.02 -8.74 4.01
C GLY A 101 8.40 -8.31 3.53
N ASP A 102 9.31 -9.27 3.33
CA ASP A 102 10.57 -9.07 2.60
C ASP A 102 10.36 -9.57 1.17
N PHE A 103 9.62 -8.78 0.40
CA PHE A 103 9.14 -9.15 -0.92
C PHE A 103 9.16 -8.01 -1.95
N GLY A 104 9.79 -6.88 -1.63
CA GLY A 104 10.07 -5.84 -2.61
C GLY A 104 10.84 -6.41 -3.80
N ASN A 105 10.43 -5.99 -4.99
CA ASN A 105 10.87 -6.56 -6.25
C ASN A 105 10.79 -5.53 -7.39
N ASN A 106 11.26 -4.32 -7.12
CA ASN A 106 11.33 -3.19 -8.06
C ASN A 106 11.94 -3.56 -9.44
N TRP A 107 12.82 -4.56 -9.48
CA TRP A 107 13.48 -5.06 -10.69
C TRP A 107 12.77 -6.24 -11.37
N GLY A 108 11.86 -6.92 -10.68
CA GLY A 108 11.14 -8.10 -11.17
C GLY A 108 12.01 -9.35 -11.29
N ILE A 109 13.04 -9.49 -10.45
CA ILE A 109 14.05 -10.57 -10.53
C ILE A 109 14.18 -11.42 -9.27
N ARG A 110 13.58 -11.01 -8.14
CA ARG A 110 13.64 -11.74 -6.87
C ARG A 110 12.95 -13.11 -7.01
N LYS A 111 13.59 -14.15 -6.46
CA LYS A 111 13.10 -15.53 -6.40
C LYS A 111 12.95 -16.06 -4.97
N ASP A 112 13.25 -15.21 -4.01
CA ASP A 112 13.41 -15.47 -2.59
C ASP A 112 12.43 -14.62 -1.78
N LEU A 113 11.25 -14.35 -2.36
CA LEU A 113 10.18 -13.60 -1.70
C LEU A 113 9.73 -14.35 -0.45
N LYS A 114 9.63 -13.62 0.66
CA LYS A 114 9.29 -14.23 1.95
C LYS A 114 8.56 -13.28 2.86
N ILE A 115 7.88 -13.86 3.84
CA ILE A 115 7.31 -13.14 4.97
C ILE A 115 7.92 -13.71 6.24
N TYR A 116 8.53 -12.85 7.05
CA TYR A 116 8.95 -13.23 8.40
C TYR A 116 7.74 -13.20 9.32
N LYS A 117 7.57 -14.25 10.11
CA LYS A 117 6.57 -14.32 11.17
C LYS A 117 7.31 -14.35 12.51
N ILE A 118 7.09 -13.33 13.34
CA ILE A 118 7.73 -13.21 14.66
C ILE A 118 6.67 -12.97 15.74
N PRO A 119 6.83 -13.52 16.96
CA PRO A 119 5.88 -13.22 18.04
C PRO A 119 5.94 -11.73 18.40
N HIS A 120 4.89 -11.17 19.01
CA HIS A 120 4.89 -9.76 19.45
C HIS A 120 5.97 -9.44 20.51
N SER A 121 6.44 -10.47 21.21
CA SER A 121 7.51 -10.38 22.19
C SER A 121 8.38 -11.63 22.11
N SER A 122 9.69 -11.44 22.08
CA SER A 122 10.67 -12.53 22.11
C SER A 122 11.93 -12.07 22.84
N PRO A 123 12.61 -12.96 23.60
CA PRO A 123 13.95 -12.67 24.11
C PRO A 123 14.99 -12.59 22.97
N THR A 124 14.73 -13.25 21.83
CA THR A 124 15.58 -13.21 20.63
C THR A 124 14.77 -13.52 19.37
N TYR A 125 14.51 -12.48 18.58
CA TYR A 125 13.71 -12.60 17.36
C TYR A 125 14.33 -13.51 16.30
N PRO A 126 15.63 -13.46 15.96
CA PRO A 126 16.17 -14.29 14.88
C PRO A 126 16.01 -15.80 15.15
N ALA A 127 16.07 -16.23 16.41
CA ALA A 127 15.91 -17.63 16.77
C ALA A 127 14.43 -18.09 16.86
N THR A 128 13.50 -17.14 16.90
CA THR A 128 12.05 -17.40 17.02
C THR A 128 11.29 -17.03 15.75
N ALA A 129 11.98 -16.50 14.74
CA ALA A 129 11.39 -16.12 13.47
C ALA A 129 11.11 -17.35 12.62
N GLU A 130 9.86 -17.49 12.21
CA GLU A 130 9.47 -18.42 11.18
C GLU A 130 9.50 -17.70 9.81
N ILE A 131 9.68 -18.47 8.73
CA ILE A 131 9.73 -17.94 7.36
C ILE A 131 8.61 -18.58 6.54
N ILE A 132 7.81 -17.73 5.90
CA ILE A 132 6.82 -18.12 4.91
C ILE A 132 7.38 -17.71 3.54
N SER A 133 8.02 -18.66 2.86
CA SER A 133 8.55 -18.44 1.51
C SER A 133 7.43 -18.59 0.49
N PHE A 134 7.40 -17.74 -0.54
CA PHE A 134 6.40 -17.84 -1.59
C PHE A 134 6.92 -17.42 -2.96
N GLN A 135 6.17 -17.75 -4.00
CA GLN A 135 6.40 -17.30 -5.37
C GLN A 135 5.08 -16.96 -6.07
N TYR A 136 5.15 -16.13 -7.10
CA TYR A 136 4.03 -15.91 -8.03
C TYR A 136 4.07 -16.98 -9.13
N PRO A 137 3.10 -17.90 -9.21
CA PRO A 137 3.09 -18.94 -10.24
C PRO A 137 3.16 -18.40 -11.67
N GLU A 138 2.65 -17.19 -11.89
CA GLU A 138 2.58 -16.52 -13.18
C GLU A 138 3.89 -15.82 -13.58
N GLN A 139 4.83 -15.60 -12.67
CA GLN A 139 6.13 -14.99 -12.97
C GLN A 139 7.05 -16.04 -13.61
N LYS A 140 7.07 -16.08 -14.95
CA LYS A 140 7.94 -16.99 -15.71
C LYS A 140 9.27 -16.39 -16.10
N GLU A 141 9.36 -15.06 -16.17
CA GLU A 141 10.57 -14.32 -16.54
C GLU A 141 11.11 -13.54 -15.34
N PHE A 142 12.43 -13.61 -15.15
CA PHE A 142 13.17 -12.89 -14.12
C PHE A 142 14.25 -12.04 -14.78
N ILE A 143 13.81 -11.12 -15.64
CA ILE A 143 14.68 -10.22 -16.39
C ILE A 143 14.55 -8.82 -15.79
N GLY A 144 15.69 -8.24 -15.37
CA GLY A 144 15.75 -6.94 -14.71
C GLY A 144 15.12 -5.83 -15.52
N LYS A 145 13.93 -5.39 -15.12
CA LYS A 145 13.19 -4.26 -15.70
C LYS A 145 12.79 -3.32 -14.55
N PRO A 146 13.72 -2.47 -14.08
CA PRO A 146 13.47 -1.60 -12.94
C PRO A 146 12.27 -0.69 -13.20
N HIS A 147 11.32 -0.70 -12.27
CA HIS A 147 10.06 0.07 -12.35
C HIS A 147 9.31 -0.15 -13.67
N ASN A 148 9.40 -1.35 -14.22
CA ASN A 148 8.77 -1.77 -15.47
C ASN A 148 8.44 -3.28 -15.43
N ASN A 149 7.80 -3.70 -14.35
CA ASN A 149 7.28 -5.04 -14.13
C ASN A 149 6.04 -4.98 -13.20
N ASN A 150 5.36 -6.11 -13.01
CA ASN A 150 4.15 -6.21 -12.19
C ASN A 150 4.31 -7.21 -11.02
N TRP A 151 5.55 -7.55 -10.67
CA TRP A 151 5.89 -8.59 -9.67
C TRP A 151 6.42 -8.00 -8.36
N ASP A 152 6.22 -6.70 -8.19
CA ASP A 152 6.54 -5.94 -7.00
C ASP A 152 5.31 -5.87 -6.10
N ALA A 153 5.52 -5.89 -4.79
CA ALA A 153 4.45 -5.86 -3.80
C ALA A 153 4.86 -5.02 -2.61
N GLU A 154 3.92 -4.21 -2.12
CA GLU A 154 4.19 -3.26 -1.05
C GLU A 154 3.07 -3.19 -0.01
N SER A 155 2.17 -4.16 0.00
CA SER A 155 1.09 -4.15 0.96
C SER A 155 0.69 -5.54 1.38
N LEU A 156 0.46 -5.68 2.68
CA LEU A 156 0.12 -6.93 3.35
C LEU A 156 -0.97 -6.66 4.38
N ILE A 157 -1.99 -7.52 4.40
CA ILE A 157 -2.97 -7.58 5.50
C ILE A 157 -3.09 -9.03 6.00
N TYR A 158 -3.39 -9.18 7.28
CA TYR A 158 -3.77 -10.46 7.88
C TYR A 158 -5.29 -10.51 8.08
N LYS A 159 -5.91 -11.60 7.66
CA LYS A 159 -7.34 -11.85 7.85
C LYS A 159 -7.63 -13.35 7.87
N ASP A 160 -8.39 -13.80 8.87
CA ASP A 160 -8.90 -15.18 8.97
C ASP A 160 -7.83 -16.28 8.77
N GLY A 161 -6.65 -16.10 9.37
CA GLY A 161 -5.53 -17.06 9.24
C GLY A 161 -4.82 -17.02 7.89
N LYS A 162 -5.09 -16.01 7.07
CA LYS A 162 -4.51 -15.82 5.74
C LYS A 162 -3.80 -14.48 5.64
N LEU A 163 -2.75 -14.49 4.84
CA LEU A 163 -1.99 -13.31 4.45
C LEU A 163 -2.45 -12.91 3.05
N HIS A 164 -2.83 -11.64 2.90
CA HIS A 164 -3.30 -11.10 1.64
C HIS A 164 -2.31 -10.03 1.17
N ILE A 165 -1.76 -10.23 -0.01
CA ILE A 165 -0.72 -9.38 -0.62
C ILE A 165 -1.36 -8.58 -1.75
N PHE A 166 -1.00 -7.30 -1.84
CA PHE A 166 -1.40 -6.43 -2.95
C PHE A 166 -0.16 -5.93 -3.69
N THR A 167 -0.14 -6.11 -5.01
CA THR A 167 1.02 -5.74 -5.84
C THR A 167 1.06 -4.25 -6.18
N LYS A 168 2.28 -3.73 -6.35
CA LYS A 168 2.59 -2.43 -6.94
C LYS A 168 2.98 -2.62 -8.40
N GLU A 169 1.99 -2.62 -9.29
CA GLU A 169 2.26 -2.94 -10.70
C GLU A 169 2.75 -1.72 -11.49
N TRP A 170 4.07 -1.60 -11.65
CA TRP A 170 4.74 -0.46 -12.30
C TRP A 170 4.37 -0.23 -13.77
N GLN A 171 4.00 -1.31 -14.48
CA GLN A 171 3.67 -1.26 -15.91
C GLN A 171 2.18 -1.07 -16.15
N SER A 172 1.33 -1.79 -15.40
CA SER A 172 -0.12 -1.80 -15.62
C SER A 172 -0.88 -0.75 -14.81
N TYR A 173 -0.30 -0.25 -13.72
CA TYR A 173 -0.97 0.56 -12.67
C TYR A 173 -2.18 -0.14 -12.05
N GLN A 174 -2.19 -1.47 -12.10
CA GLN A 174 -3.12 -2.31 -11.39
C GLN A 174 -2.57 -2.68 -10.01
N THR A 175 -3.40 -3.34 -9.23
CA THR A 175 -2.97 -4.15 -8.10
C THR A 175 -3.64 -5.51 -8.22
N ALA A 176 -2.86 -6.57 -8.06
CA ALA A 176 -3.34 -7.93 -7.95
C ALA A 176 -3.41 -8.32 -6.48
N HIS A 177 -4.51 -8.96 -6.11
CA HIS A 177 -4.76 -9.48 -4.77
C HIS A 177 -4.39 -10.96 -4.75
N TYR A 178 -3.35 -11.29 -4.00
CA TYR A 178 -2.91 -12.66 -3.76
C TYR A 178 -3.20 -13.09 -2.33
N ARG A 179 -3.34 -14.39 -2.11
CA ARG A 179 -3.54 -15.00 -0.80
C ARG A 179 -2.52 -16.10 -0.52
N LEU A 180 -2.05 -16.15 0.72
CA LEU A 180 -1.13 -17.15 1.27
C LEU A 180 -1.65 -17.68 2.61
N SER A 181 -1.21 -18.87 3.00
CA SER A 181 -1.39 -19.35 4.37
C SER A 181 -0.47 -18.58 5.31
N SER A 182 -0.94 -18.22 6.51
CA SER A 182 -0.08 -17.62 7.55
C SER A 182 0.78 -18.64 8.31
N THR A 183 0.60 -19.94 8.00
CA THR A 183 1.41 -21.03 8.55
C THR A 183 2.71 -21.17 7.79
N SER A 184 3.82 -21.19 8.52
CA SER A 184 5.15 -21.40 7.96
C SER A 184 5.38 -22.86 7.58
N SER A 185 6.14 -23.07 6.52
CA SER A 185 6.51 -24.39 6.00
C SER A 185 7.89 -24.32 5.35
N GLU A 186 8.59 -25.45 5.26
CA GLU A 186 9.84 -25.55 4.50
C GLU A 186 9.60 -25.40 2.98
N GLU A 187 8.39 -25.74 2.51
CA GLU A 187 8.01 -25.59 1.10
C GLU A 187 7.68 -24.14 0.73
N ILE A 188 8.06 -23.75 -0.49
CA ILE A 188 7.68 -22.46 -1.09
C ILE A 188 6.20 -22.51 -1.47
N GLN A 189 5.39 -21.62 -0.91
CA GLN A 189 3.98 -21.51 -1.23
C GLN A 189 3.78 -20.85 -2.61
N ASN A 190 2.82 -21.36 -3.39
CA ASN A 190 2.33 -20.66 -4.56
C ASN A 190 1.28 -19.63 -4.12
N ALA A 191 1.53 -18.35 -4.38
CA ALA A 191 0.57 -17.29 -4.10
C ALA A 191 -0.70 -17.49 -4.95
N GLU A 192 -1.85 -17.59 -4.31
CA GLU A 192 -3.14 -17.76 -5.00
C GLU A 192 -3.65 -16.40 -5.46
N LYS A 193 -3.68 -16.16 -6.77
CA LYS A 193 -4.27 -14.94 -7.32
C LYS A 193 -5.80 -14.99 -7.26
N LEU A 194 -6.39 -14.06 -6.52
CA LEU A 194 -7.85 -13.99 -6.35
C LEU A 194 -8.53 -13.06 -7.35
N GLU A 195 -7.91 -11.90 -7.60
CA GLU A 195 -8.48 -10.82 -8.41
C GLU A 195 -7.40 -9.77 -8.74
N ALA A 196 -7.73 -8.83 -9.62
CA ALA A 196 -6.91 -7.65 -9.89
C ALA A 196 -7.79 -6.44 -10.23
N TYR A 197 -7.30 -5.24 -9.93
CA TYR A 197 -8.03 -4.01 -10.17
C TYR A 197 -7.12 -2.91 -10.72
N ASN A 198 -7.62 -2.17 -11.71
CA ASN A 198 -6.91 -1.00 -12.25
C ASN A 198 -7.10 0.22 -11.34
N LEU A 199 -6.15 0.44 -10.43
CA LEU A 199 -6.12 1.62 -9.56
C LEU A 199 -5.86 2.90 -10.35
N GLY A 200 -5.06 2.82 -11.41
CA GLY A 200 -4.54 3.97 -12.16
C GLY A 200 -3.47 4.74 -11.39
N TYR A 201 -2.89 4.14 -10.34
CA TYR A 201 -1.76 4.63 -9.55
C TYR A 201 -1.02 3.42 -8.95
N LEU A 202 0.17 3.65 -8.39
CA LEU A 202 0.99 2.63 -7.73
C LEU A 202 0.53 2.48 -6.29
N ALA A 203 0.08 1.29 -5.89
CA ALA A 203 -0.22 0.98 -4.49
C ALA A 203 1.07 0.99 -3.66
N THR A 204 1.01 1.60 -2.48
CA THR A 204 2.16 1.69 -1.57
C THR A 204 1.87 1.15 -0.19
N ASP A 205 0.63 1.21 0.26
CA ASP A 205 0.22 0.53 1.48
C ASP A 205 -1.27 0.20 1.44
N ALA A 206 -1.67 -0.78 2.25
CA ALA A 206 -3.05 -1.16 2.46
C ALA A 206 -3.39 -1.33 3.95
N SER A 207 -4.64 -1.03 4.29
CA SER A 207 -5.22 -1.32 5.60
C SER A 207 -6.57 -2.00 5.42
N TYR A 208 -6.90 -2.92 6.32
CA TYR A 208 -8.20 -3.57 6.34
C TYR A 208 -8.88 -3.30 7.68
N PHE A 209 -10.10 -2.75 7.63
CA PHE A 209 -10.86 -2.43 8.83
C PHE A 209 -12.35 -2.43 8.54
N LYS A 210 -13.15 -3.14 9.36
CA LYS A 210 -14.62 -3.24 9.26
C LYS A 210 -15.11 -3.52 7.83
N ASN A 211 -14.62 -4.62 7.25
CA ASN A 211 -15.03 -5.12 5.92
C ASN A 211 -14.72 -4.14 4.78
N LYS A 212 -13.72 -3.28 4.99
CA LYS A 212 -13.22 -2.36 3.97
C LYS A 212 -11.72 -2.49 3.83
N LEU A 213 -11.29 -2.54 2.58
CA LEU A 213 -9.90 -2.45 2.19
C LEU A 213 -9.60 -1.02 1.73
N TYR A 214 -8.60 -0.41 2.33
CA TYR A 214 -8.11 0.93 2.03
C TYR A 214 -6.75 0.78 1.34
N ILE A 215 -6.63 1.17 0.08
CA ILE A 215 -5.35 1.17 -0.65
C ILE A 215 -4.93 2.61 -0.92
N ILE A 216 -3.74 3.00 -0.47
CA ILE A 216 -3.17 4.32 -0.73
C ILE A 216 -2.01 4.21 -1.72
N GLY A 217 -1.64 5.34 -2.32
CA GLY A 217 -0.44 5.44 -3.14
C GLY A 217 -0.47 6.61 -4.10
N TYR A 218 0.38 6.56 -5.13
CA TYR A 218 0.60 7.72 -6.01
C TYR A 218 0.82 7.37 -7.47
N THR A 219 0.58 8.36 -8.34
CA THR A 219 0.92 8.27 -9.77
C THR A 219 2.36 8.70 -10.02
N ARG A 220 2.91 8.35 -11.19
CA ARG A 220 4.21 8.91 -11.64
C ARG A 220 4.21 10.44 -11.76
N LYS A 221 3.02 11.06 -11.82
CA LYS A 221 2.82 12.52 -11.80
C LYS A 221 2.67 13.07 -10.38
N MET A 222 3.01 12.28 -9.35
CA MET A 222 3.00 12.69 -7.95
C MET A 222 1.62 13.05 -7.39
N GLU A 223 0.56 12.52 -8.00
CA GLU A 223 -0.82 12.62 -7.49
C GLU A 223 -1.07 11.50 -6.48
N VAL A 224 -1.52 11.84 -5.28
CA VAL A 224 -1.78 10.87 -4.20
C VAL A 224 -3.26 10.54 -4.16
N PHE A 225 -3.57 9.24 -4.09
CA PHE A 225 -4.94 8.73 -4.05
C PHE A 225 -5.14 7.72 -2.92
N LEU A 226 -6.37 7.65 -2.44
CA LEU A 226 -6.90 6.59 -1.60
C LEU A 226 -8.07 5.94 -2.35
N THR A 227 -8.09 4.62 -2.42
CA THR A 227 -9.23 3.86 -2.93
C THR A 227 -9.76 2.95 -1.84
N VAL A 228 -11.07 3.01 -1.59
CA VAL A 228 -11.76 2.24 -0.56
C VAL A 228 -12.69 1.23 -1.23
N PHE A 229 -12.44 -0.03 -0.95
CA PHE A 229 -13.21 -1.17 -1.43
C PHE A 229 -14.02 -1.76 -0.29
N LYS A 230 -15.17 -2.35 -0.61
CA LYS A 230 -15.93 -3.17 0.33
C LYS A 230 -15.62 -4.64 0.06
N GLU A 231 -15.41 -5.38 1.14
CA GLU A 231 -15.36 -6.83 1.06
C GLU A 231 -16.75 -7.39 0.71
N ASP A 232 -16.78 -8.39 -0.17
CA ASP A 232 -17.97 -9.17 -0.46
C ASP A 232 -18.06 -10.45 0.38
N GLN A 233 -19.05 -11.30 0.09
CA GLN A 233 -19.30 -12.52 0.85
C GLN A 233 -18.24 -13.61 0.63
N ASP A 234 -17.46 -13.53 -0.45
CA ASP A 234 -16.42 -14.49 -0.79
C ASP A 234 -15.03 -14.03 -0.33
N GLY A 235 -14.96 -12.91 0.41
CA GLY A 235 -13.70 -12.32 0.87
C GLY A 235 -12.91 -11.62 -0.24
N LYS A 236 -13.57 -11.23 -1.33
CA LYS A 236 -12.99 -10.43 -2.42
C LYS A 236 -13.32 -8.96 -2.21
N PHE A 237 -12.49 -8.08 -2.78
CA PHE A 237 -12.58 -6.63 -2.62
C PHE A 237 -12.91 -5.91 -3.92
N PHE A 238 -12.55 -6.48 -5.08
CA PHE A 238 -12.58 -5.77 -6.37
C PHE A 238 -13.83 -6.08 -7.20
N THR A 239 -14.86 -6.66 -6.59
CA THR A 239 -16.12 -7.05 -7.25
C THR A 239 -17.12 -5.91 -7.38
N GLN A 240 -17.00 -4.87 -6.54
CA GLN A 240 -17.88 -3.70 -6.55
C GLN A 240 -17.09 -2.43 -6.90
N LYS A 241 -17.81 -1.41 -7.40
CA LYS A 241 -17.19 -0.11 -7.69
C LYS A 241 -16.68 0.53 -6.39
N PRO A 242 -15.37 0.86 -6.28
CA PRO A 242 -14.83 1.49 -5.09
C PRO A 242 -15.13 2.98 -5.02
N GLN A 243 -14.84 3.56 -3.85
CA GLN A 243 -14.78 5.00 -3.65
C GLN A 243 -13.33 5.45 -3.79
N LYS A 244 -13.06 6.42 -4.67
CA LYS A 244 -11.71 6.93 -4.91
C LYS A 244 -11.61 8.38 -4.47
N TYR A 245 -10.57 8.70 -3.72
CA TYR A 245 -10.32 10.03 -3.17
C TYR A 245 -8.96 10.53 -3.63
N TYR A 246 -8.93 11.75 -4.16
CA TYR A 246 -7.69 12.49 -4.40
C TYR A 246 -7.27 13.22 -3.12
N LEU A 247 -6.05 12.93 -2.66
CA LEU A 247 -5.53 13.42 -1.39
C LEU A 247 -4.69 14.69 -1.55
N GLY A 248 -4.03 14.81 -2.70
CA GLY A 248 -3.18 15.95 -3.04
C GLY A 248 -1.95 15.54 -3.85
N GLN A 249 -0.89 16.32 -3.72
CA GLN A 249 0.36 16.13 -4.45
C GLN A 249 1.48 15.72 -3.49
N THR A 250 2.32 14.77 -3.89
CA THR A 250 3.51 14.33 -3.13
C THR A 250 4.42 15.51 -2.75
N SER A 251 4.56 16.50 -3.63
CA SER A 251 5.34 17.71 -3.35
C SER A 251 4.86 18.54 -2.15
N LYS A 252 3.60 18.37 -1.73
CA LYS A 252 3.00 19.03 -0.57
C LYS A 252 2.79 18.10 0.63
N LEU A 253 2.68 16.80 0.36
CA LEU A 253 2.29 15.79 1.35
C LEU A 253 3.44 14.88 1.78
N GLY A 254 4.60 14.92 1.11
CA GLY A 254 5.52 13.80 1.17
C GLY A 254 5.04 12.65 0.29
N GLN A 255 5.91 11.67 0.07
CA GLN A 255 5.55 10.46 -0.66
C GLN A 255 4.83 9.55 0.33
N ILE A 256 3.54 9.33 0.09
CA ILE A 256 2.69 8.61 1.04
C ILE A 256 2.89 7.11 0.84
N GLU A 257 3.36 6.47 1.91
CA GLU A 257 3.82 5.08 1.94
C GLU A 257 3.19 4.31 3.11
N GLY A 258 2.31 4.93 3.92
CA GLY A 258 1.70 4.23 5.05
C GLY A 258 0.25 4.62 5.30
N ILE A 259 -0.59 3.62 5.60
CA ILE A 259 -1.98 3.78 6.02
C ILE A 259 -2.37 2.74 7.08
N ALA A 260 -3.00 3.22 8.16
CA ALA A 260 -3.64 2.39 9.16
C ALA A 260 -5.00 2.97 9.54
N VAL A 261 -6.02 2.12 9.68
CA VAL A 261 -7.39 2.53 10.01
C VAL A 261 -7.88 1.73 11.22
N ASN A 262 -8.48 2.42 12.20
CA ASN A 262 -9.19 1.81 13.33
C ASN A 262 -10.46 2.60 13.64
N ASP A 263 -11.05 2.38 14.82
CA ASP A 263 -12.24 3.10 15.28
C ASP A 263 -12.02 4.60 15.50
N ASP A 264 -10.81 5.02 15.88
CA ASP A 264 -10.47 6.42 16.10
C ASP A 264 -10.44 7.21 14.79
N GLY A 265 -9.97 6.57 13.72
CA GLY A 265 -9.89 7.16 12.40
C GLY A 265 -8.81 6.56 11.51
N MET A 266 -8.26 7.40 10.63
CA MET A 266 -7.26 7.04 9.64
C MET A 266 -5.94 7.76 9.90
N TYR A 267 -4.88 6.96 10.01
CA TYR A 267 -3.50 7.40 10.16
C TYR A 267 -2.78 7.22 8.83
N ILE A 268 -2.00 8.22 8.43
CA ILE A 268 -1.22 8.19 7.19
C ILE A 268 0.19 8.67 7.48
N SER A 269 1.19 7.94 6.99
CA SER A 269 2.59 8.39 6.97
C SER A 269 3.06 8.64 5.54
N GLY A 270 4.01 9.56 5.41
CA GLY A 270 4.77 9.71 4.19
C GLY A 270 6.24 9.90 4.52
N GLU A 271 7.09 9.36 3.67
CA GLU A 271 8.54 9.47 3.77
C GLU A 271 9.05 10.84 3.32
N ALA A 272 10.35 11.05 3.55
CA ALA A 272 11.03 12.26 3.12
C ALA A 272 11.21 12.26 1.58
N PHE A 273 10.58 13.21 0.89
CA PHE A 273 10.70 13.31 -0.57
C PHE A 273 11.59 14.49 -0.98
N LYS A 274 12.64 14.22 -1.76
CA LYS A 274 13.52 15.25 -2.37
C LYS A 274 13.54 15.12 -3.89
N PHE A 275 13.07 16.14 -4.60
CA PHE A 275 13.20 16.22 -6.06
C PHE A 275 13.56 17.63 -6.54
N LYS A 276 14.81 17.78 -7.02
CA LYS A 276 15.44 19.02 -7.54
C LYS A 276 15.29 20.25 -6.62
N ILE A 277 14.10 20.86 -6.59
CA ILE A 277 13.76 22.11 -5.88
C ILE A 277 12.71 21.87 -4.76
N PHE A 278 12.05 20.71 -4.75
CA PHE A 278 11.05 20.35 -3.74
C PHE A 278 11.65 19.45 -2.68
N ASN A 279 11.40 19.80 -1.41
CA ASN A 279 11.74 18.99 -0.25
C ASN A 279 10.50 18.88 0.64
N ALA A 280 9.96 17.68 0.76
CA ALA A 280 8.91 17.37 1.72
C ALA A 280 9.53 16.54 2.86
N LYS A 281 9.36 17.03 4.08
CA LYS A 281 9.77 16.28 5.28
C LYS A 281 8.81 15.10 5.51
N PRO A 282 9.27 14.00 6.13
CA PRO A 282 8.40 12.86 6.40
C PRO A 282 7.29 13.31 7.34
N SER A 283 6.06 12.89 7.09
CA SER A 283 4.87 13.48 7.70
C SER A 283 3.92 12.45 8.24
N PHE A 284 3.22 12.83 9.31
CA PHE A 284 2.22 12.02 9.96
C PHE A 284 0.90 12.78 9.99
N TYR A 285 -0.17 12.11 9.57
CA TYR A 285 -1.53 12.65 9.51
C TYR A 285 -2.48 11.76 10.30
N PHE A 286 -3.47 12.38 10.94
CA PHE A 286 -4.57 11.68 11.59
C PHE A 286 -5.91 12.35 11.24
N ILE A 287 -6.79 11.59 10.59
CA ILE A 287 -8.13 12.02 10.22
C ILE A 287 -9.12 11.28 11.14
N PRO A 288 -9.77 11.98 12.08
CA PRO A 288 -10.76 11.36 12.96
C PRO A 288 -11.92 10.74 12.18
N THR A 289 -12.51 9.66 12.71
CA THR A 289 -13.61 8.91 12.09
C THR A 289 -14.79 9.81 11.68
N ASP A 290 -15.18 10.78 12.51
CA ASP A 290 -16.27 11.72 12.25
C ASP A 290 -15.98 12.73 11.11
N LYS A 291 -14.74 12.74 10.59
CA LYS A 291 -14.31 13.55 9.45
C LYS A 291 -14.11 12.75 8.17
N LEU A 292 -14.27 11.42 8.19
CA LEU A 292 -14.13 10.57 7.01
C LEU A 292 -15.42 10.60 6.17
N PRO A 293 -15.33 10.80 4.84
CA PRO A 293 -16.50 11.07 4.00
C PRO A 293 -17.46 9.87 3.82
N TRP A 294 -17.04 8.67 4.22
CA TRP A 294 -17.86 7.45 4.16
C TRP A 294 -18.41 7.01 5.53
N VAL A 295 -18.20 7.81 6.57
CA VAL A 295 -18.82 7.65 7.88
C VAL A 295 -19.96 8.67 7.90
N SER A 296 -21.19 8.22 7.65
CA SER A 296 -22.34 9.09 7.83
C SER A 296 -22.36 9.60 9.28
N PRO A 297 -22.72 10.87 9.54
CA PRO A 297 -23.01 11.33 10.89
C PRO A 297 -24.17 10.56 11.53
#